data_AF-A0AAN8FP80-F1
#
_entry.id   AF-A0AAN8FP80-F1
#
_cell.length_a   1.000
_cell.length_b   1.000
_cell.length_c   1.000
_cell.angle_alpha   90.00
_cell.angle_beta   90.00
_cell.angle_gamma   90.00
#
_symmetry.space_group_name_H-M   'P 1'
#
loop_
_entity.id
_entity.type
_entity.pdbx_description
1 polymer ?
#
loop_
_entity_poly.entity_id
_entity_poly.type
_entity_poly.pdbx_seq_one_letter_code
_entity_poly.pdbx_strand_id
1 'polypeptide(L)'
;NEPPLIDANGDGIGRYDVFQLDTKGVYHKVGKWRSSEDSFEVRVEQVRRGFRLPPGVSPYSVCSVDCPRGHYRAYQDQTCCWACIPCDIATSIIINVTGCELCPEGEVPDPTQSYCVPIPPVSMQWDTIWALVPAGFSMLGLASTIFVVGVFLKFSNTPVIMASGRELCYCMISGISMCYILTFFLVSQPSIPTCALTRVLMGLSMSAIYAAIITKTNRLARVFKPDSAQRPRFITPKAQ
;
A
#
# COMPACT_ATOMS: atom_id res chain seq x y z
N ASN A 1 29.29 -69.48 -16.60
CA ASN A 1 28.46 -70.39 -15.81
C ASN A 1 28.42 -69.93 -14.36
N GLU A 2 27.77 -68.81 -14.10
CA GLU A 2 27.38 -68.42 -12.74
C GLU A 2 26.00 -69.01 -12.44
N PRO A 3 25.76 -69.49 -11.20
CA PRO A 3 24.45 -70.02 -10.82
C PRO A 3 23.38 -68.93 -10.89
N PRO A 4 22.12 -69.27 -11.25
CA PRO A 4 21.03 -68.31 -11.24
C PRO A 4 20.84 -67.80 -9.81
N LEU A 5 20.89 -66.48 -9.63
CA LEU A 5 20.49 -65.88 -8.37
C LEU A 5 18.97 -65.94 -8.27
N ILE A 6 18.49 -66.55 -7.19
CA ILE A 6 17.09 -66.76 -6.88
C ILE A 6 16.82 -66.07 -5.54
N ASP A 7 15.70 -65.35 -5.46
CA ASP A 7 15.29 -64.71 -4.22
C ASP A 7 14.69 -65.70 -3.20
N ALA A 8 14.29 -65.20 -2.03
CA ALA A 8 13.67 -66.03 -0.99
C ALA A 8 12.30 -66.60 -1.37
N ASN A 9 11.65 -66.04 -2.41
CA ASN A 9 10.34 -66.48 -2.91
C ASN A 9 10.48 -67.53 -4.02
N GLY A 10 11.70 -67.80 -4.50
CA GLY A 10 11.95 -68.74 -5.59
C GLY A 10 11.99 -68.07 -6.97
N ASP A 11 11.98 -66.74 -7.06
CA ASP A 11 12.00 -65.98 -8.30
C ASP A 11 13.44 -65.67 -8.76
N GLY A 12 13.68 -65.84 -10.07
CA GLY A 12 14.95 -65.47 -10.68
C GLY A 12 15.10 -63.95 -10.81
N ILE A 13 16.31 -63.43 -10.65
CA ILE A 13 16.56 -61.99 -10.84
C ILE A 13 16.20 -61.57 -12.28
N GLY A 14 15.34 -60.55 -12.39
CA GLY A 14 14.88 -59.99 -13.66
C GLY A 14 16.03 -59.42 -14.51
N ARG A 15 16.11 -59.88 -15.77
CA ARG A 15 17.04 -59.36 -16.79
C ARG A 15 16.29 -59.24 -18.11
N TYR A 16 16.16 -58.02 -18.61
CA TYR A 16 15.33 -57.72 -19.77
C TYR A 16 16.12 -56.93 -20.79
N ASP A 17 15.93 -57.26 -22.07
CA ASP A 17 16.46 -56.49 -23.19
C ASP A 17 15.32 -55.69 -23.83
N VAL A 18 15.57 -54.42 -24.11
CA VAL A 18 14.59 -53.50 -24.71
C VAL A 18 14.85 -53.43 -26.21
N PHE A 19 13.82 -53.72 -27.00
CA PHE A 19 13.88 -53.70 -28.46
C PHE A 19 12.94 -52.65 -29.05
N GLN A 20 13.30 -52.14 -30.21
CA GLN A 20 12.45 -51.26 -31.00
C GLN A 20 12.30 -51.77 -32.43
N LEU A 21 11.08 -51.66 -32.95
CA LEU A 21 10.72 -52.07 -34.31
C LEU A 21 11.00 -50.94 -35.32
N ASP A 22 11.83 -51.22 -36.32
CA ASP A 22 12.09 -50.32 -37.44
C ASP A 22 10.91 -50.29 -38.44
N THR A 23 10.90 -49.28 -39.31
CA THR A 23 10.02 -49.12 -40.48
C THR A 23 9.95 -50.35 -41.38
N LYS A 24 11.05 -51.12 -41.44
CA LYS A 24 11.15 -52.36 -42.22
C LYS A 24 10.68 -53.62 -41.45
N GLY A 25 10.18 -53.47 -40.22
CA GLY A 25 9.72 -54.58 -39.39
C GLY A 25 10.83 -55.37 -38.70
N VAL A 26 12.03 -54.79 -38.57
CA VAL A 26 13.18 -55.44 -37.90
C VAL A 26 13.33 -54.92 -36.48
N TYR A 27 13.54 -55.82 -35.52
CA TYR A 27 13.80 -55.47 -34.12
C TYR A 27 15.28 -55.12 -33.90
N HIS A 28 15.53 -53.94 -33.35
CA HIS A 28 16.85 -53.51 -32.92
C HIS A 28 16.89 -53.39 -31.40
N LYS A 29 17.91 -53.95 -30.77
CA LYS A 29 18.14 -53.81 -29.33
C LYS A 29 18.58 -52.37 -29.04
N VAL A 30 17.79 -51.66 -28.23
CA VAL A 30 18.00 -50.23 -27.89
C VAL A 30 18.33 -50.01 -26.41
N GLY A 31 18.14 -51.03 -25.57
CA GLY A 31 18.46 -50.94 -24.16
C GLY A 31 18.48 -52.27 -23.43
N LYS A 32 18.78 -52.20 -22.14
CA LYS A 32 18.77 -53.34 -21.21
C LYS A 32 18.34 -52.84 -19.83
N TRP A 33 17.67 -53.71 -19.10
CA TRP A 33 17.32 -53.51 -17.70
C TRP A 33 17.80 -54.70 -16.88
N ARG A 34 18.46 -54.41 -15.77
CA ARG A 34 19.03 -55.40 -14.86
C ARG A 34 18.49 -55.13 -13.46
N SER A 35 17.67 -56.05 -12.93
CA SER A 35 17.12 -55.90 -11.58
C SER A 35 18.19 -55.95 -10.47
N SER A 36 19.31 -56.64 -10.70
CA SER A 36 20.41 -56.74 -9.72
C SER A 36 21.17 -55.43 -9.50
N GLU A 37 21.19 -54.56 -10.51
CA GLU A 37 21.97 -53.31 -10.53
C GLU A 37 21.06 -52.08 -10.39
N ASP A 38 19.74 -52.30 -10.35
CA ASP A 38 18.69 -51.28 -10.52
C ASP A 38 18.98 -50.32 -11.69
N SER A 39 19.61 -50.85 -12.74
CA SER A 39 20.14 -50.07 -13.85
C SER A 39 19.23 -50.23 -15.07
N PHE A 40 18.71 -49.10 -15.54
CA PHE A 40 18.00 -49.00 -16.82
C PHE A 40 18.86 -48.21 -17.80
N GLU A 41 19.40 -48.91 -18.79
CA GLU A 41 20.21 -48.29 -19.84
C GLU A 41 19.46 -48.33 -21.17
N VAL A 42 19.10 -47.16 -21.69
CA VAL A 42 18.53 -47.03 -23.04
C VAL A 42 19.33 -46.00 -23.82
N ARG A 43 19.75 -46.38 -25.03
CA ARG A 43 20.41 -45.47 -25.96
C ARG A 43 19.35 -44.69 -26.71
N VAL A 44 18.91 -43.60 -26.09
CA VAL A 44 17.84 -42.72 -26.63
C VAL A 44 18.16 -42.23 -28.04
N GLU A 45 19.43 -42.05 -28.38
CA GLU A 45 19.87 -41.69 -29.74
C GLU A 45 19.60 -42.76 -30.80
N GLN A 46 19.59 -44.05 -30.40
CA GLN A 46 19.32 -45.21 -31.26
C GLN A 46 17.83 -45.55 -31.31
N VAL A 47 17.03 -44.99 -30.40
CA VAL A 47 15.58 -45.15 -30.37
C VAL A 47 14.98 -44.35 -31.54
N ARG A 48 14.16 -45.00 -32.36
CA ARG A 48 13.56 -44.46 -33.60
C ARG A 48 13.05 -43.03 -33.38
N ARG A 49 13.43 -42.12 -34.28
CA ARG A 49 12.81 -40.81 -34.53
C ARG A 49 11.39 -41.00 -35.12
N GLY A 50 10.57 -41.81 -34.46
CA GLY A 50 9.27 -42.28 -34.95
C GLY A 50 8.24 -41.16 -35.04
N PHE A 51 8.48 -40.07 -34.31
CA PHE A 51 7.81 -38.82 -34.54
C PHE A 51 8.70 -37.92 -35.41
N ARG A 52 8.10 -37.19 -36.34
CA ARG A 52 8.75 -36.14 -37.15
C ARG A 52 9.18 -34.94 -36.29
N LEU A 53 9.83 -35.19 -35.15
CA LEU A 53 10.38 -34.15 -34.30
C LEU A 53 11.83 -33.87 -34.71
N PRO A 54 12.32 -32.64 -34.46
CA PRO A 54 13.73 -32.30 -34.61
C PRO A 54 14.63 -33.27 -33.82
N PRO A 55 15.87 -33.52 -34.28
CA PRO A 55 16.81 -34.35 -33.56
C PRO A 55 17.03 -33.81 -32.13
N GLY A 56 16.90 -34.68 -31.13
CA GLY A 56 17.09 -34.34 -29.70
C GLY A 56 15.82 -34.10 -28.90
N VAL A 57 14.63 -34.12 -29.51
CA VAL A 57 13.35 -33.89 -28.79
C VAL A 57 12.61 -35.21 -28.59
N SER A 58 12.55 -35.68 -27.35
CA SER A 58 11.69 -36.79 -26.95
C SER A 58 10.23 -36.30 -26.86
N PRO A 59 9.23 -37.06 -27.34
CA PRO A 59 7.84 -36.68 -27.14
C PRO A 59 7.48 -36.79 -25.65
N TYR A 60 7.10 -35.66 -25.05
CA TYR A 60 6.51 -35.63 -23.72
C TYR A 60 5.04 -36.06 -23.80
N SER A 61 4.67 -37.12 -23.10
CA SER A 61 3.27 -37.53 -22.93
C SER A 61 2.65 -36.74 -21.77
N VAL A 62 2.48 -35.43 -21.95
CA VAL A 62 1.89 -34.52 -20.95
C VAL A 62 0.55 -33.96 -21.44
N CYS A 63 -0.42 -33.87 -20.54
CA CYS A 63 -1.74 -33.31 -20.84
C CYS A 63 -1.73 -31.78 -20.86
N SER A 64 -1.05 -31.20 -19.86
CA SER A 64 -0.93 -29.76 -19.68
C SER A 64 0.53 -29.37 -19.48
N VAL A 65 0.88 -28.18 -19.97
CA VAL A 65 2.20 -27.58 -19.76
C VAL A 65 2.21 -26.71 -18.51
N ASP A 66 3.40 -26.40 -18.00
CA ASP A 66 3.56 -25.49 -16.86
C ASP A 66 2.96 -24.11 -17.17
N CYS A 67 2.19 -23.57 -16.22
CA CYS A 67 1.53 -22.30 -16.39
C CYS A 67 2.51 -21.12 -16.37
N PRO A 68 2.24 -20.06 -17.15
CA PRO A 68 3.01 -18.82 -17.06
C PRO A 68 2.79 -18.15 -15.68
N ARG A 69 3.69 -17.22 -15.34
CA ARG A 69 3.58 -16.45 -14.09
C ARG A 69 2.23 -15.71 -14.03
N GLY A 70 1.69 -15.56 -12.83
CA GLY A 70 0.37 -14.94 -12.61
C GLY A 70 -0.83 -15.85 -12.88
N HIS A 71 -0.59 -17.14 -13.11
CA HIS A 71 -1.66 -18.13 -13.29
C HIS A 71 -1.50 -19.28 -12.29
N TYR A 72 -2.63 -19.75 -11.78
CA TYR A 72 -2.69 -20.97 -10.98
C TYR A 72 -3.24 -22.13 -11.81
N ARG A 73 -2.93 -23.36 -11.39
CA ARG A 73 -3.39 -24.61 -11.99
C ARG A 73 -4.74 -24.99 -11.39
N ALA A 74 -5.77 -24.95 -12.21
CA ALA A 74 -7.04 -25.58 -11.92
C ALA A 74 -7.02 -27.00 -12.47
N TYR A 75 -6.87 -28.00 -11.60
CA TYR A 75 -6.93 -29.41 -11.97
C TYR A 75 -8.33 -29.79 -12.45
N GLN A 76 -8.41 -30.62 -13.49
CA GLN A 76 -9.67 -31.19 -14.00
C GLN A 76 -9.89 -32.59 -13.39
N ASP A 77 -10.77 -33.41 -13.99
CA ASP A 77 -11.12 -34.76 -13.53
C ASP A 77 -9.93 -35.75 -13.43
N GLN A 78 -8.78 -35.42 -14.02
CA GLN A 78 -7.53 -36.18 -13.90
C GLN A 78 -6.43 -35.33 -13.24
N THR A 79 -5.65 -35.96 -12.37
CA THR A 79 -4.57 -35.29 -11.61
C THR A 79 -3.41 -34.78 -12.47
N CYS A 80 -3.27 -35.22 -13.73
CA CYS A 80 -2.22 -34.78 -14.65
C CYS A 80 -2.64 -33.66 -15.62
N CYS A 81 -3.93 -33.32 -15.67
CA CYS A 81 -4.48 -32.31 -16.55
C CYS A 81 -4.91 -31.09 -15.74
N TRP A 82 -4.42 -29.91 -16.10
CA TRP A 82 -4.81 -28.65 -15.49
C TRP A 82 -5.02 -27.54 -16.54
N ALA A 83 -5.90 -26.60 -16.22
CA ALA A 83 -6.05 -25.34 -16.92
C ALA A 83 -5.32 -24.23 -16.15
N CYS A 84 -4.69 -23.31 -16.89
CA CYS A 84 -4.06 -22.13 -16.29
C CYS A 84 -5.09 -21.01 -16.20
N ILE A 85 -5.46 -20.63 -14.97
CA ILE A 85 -6.42 -19.55 -14.72
C ILE A 85 -5.64 -18.34 -14.18
N PRO A 86 -5.83 -17.13 -14.73
CA PRO A 86 -5.14 -15.94 -14.25
C PRO A 86 -5.61 -15.54 -12.87
N CYS A 87 -4.67 -15.10 -12.03
CA CYS A 87 -4.97 -14.47 -10.75
C CYS A 87 -5.01 -12.95 -10.90
N ASP A 88 -5.70 -12.29 -9.97
CA ASP A 88 -5.73 -10.83 -9.96
C ASP A 88 -4.34 -10.30 -9.60
N ILE A 89 -3.73 -9.62 -10.57
CA ILE A 89 -2.37 -9.08 -10.46
C ILE A 89 -2.31 -7.95 -9.43
N ALA A 90 -3.43 -7.29 -9.16
CA ALA A 90 -3.48 -6.14 -8.26
C ALA A 90 -3.65 -6.53 -6.78
N THR A 91 -4.28 -7.67 -6.49
CA THR A 91 -4.75 -7.98 -5.13
C THR A 91 -4.34 -9.35 -4.61
N SER A 92 -3.87 -10.26 -5.48
CA SER A 92 -3.69 -11.67 -5.11
C SER A 92 -2.28 -12.20 -5.37
N ILE A 93 -1.86 -13.12 -4.51
CA ILE A 93 -0.59 -13.85 -4.58
C ILE A 93 -0.83 -15.33 -4.86
N ILE A 94 0.19 -15.98 -5.44
CA ILE A 94 0.21 -17.41 -5.72
C ILE A 94 0.96 -18.09 -4.57
N ILE A 95 0.23 -18.60 -3.58
CA ILE A 95 0.84 -19.31 -2.45
C ILE A 95 1.26 -20.71 -2.87
N ASN A 96 0.38 -21.36 -3.62
CA ASN A 96 0.58 -22.70 -4.14
C ASN A 96 0.21 -22.70 -5.61
N VAL A 97 0.78 -23.67 -6.33
CA VAL A 97 0.53 -23.84 -7.77
C VAL A 97 -0.97 -24.04 -8.07
N THR A 98 -1.79 -24.37 -7.08
CA THR A 98 -3.23 -24.70 -7.19
C THR A 98 -4.20 -23.58 -6.87
N GLY A 99 -3.75 -22.42 -6.40
CA GLY A 99 -4.70 -21.37 -6.01
C GLY A 99 -4.06 -20.03 -5.70
N CYS A 100 -4.92 -19.01 -5.67
CA CYS A 100 -4.56 -17.65 -5.34
C CYS A 100 -5.30 -17.16 -4.11
N GLU A 101 -4.60 -16.37 -3.31
CA GLU A 101 -5.12 -15.79 -2.09
C GLU A 101 -4.99 -14.27 -2.18
N LEU A 102 -5.99 -13.55 -1.65
CA LEU A 102 -5.94 -12.10 -1.59
C LEU A 102 -4.97 -11.66 -0.49
N CYS A 103 -4.18 -10.63 -0.78
CA CYS A 103 -3.37 -9.98 0.24
C CYS A 103 -4.24 -9.35 1.33
N PRO A 104 -3.75 -9.30 2.58
CA PRO A 104 -4.45 -8.63 3.67
C PRO A 104 -4.55 -7.12 3.41
N GLU A 105 -5.49 -6.49 4.08
CA GLU A 105 -5.72 -5.03 3.98
C GLU A 105 -4.43 -4.24 4.30
N GLY A 106 -4.08 -3.31 3.41
CA GLY A 106 -2.86 -2.49 3.54
C GLY A 106 -1.61 -3.09 2.90
N GLU A 107 -1.72 -4.27 2.27
CA GLU A 107 -0.64 -4.90 1.50
C GLU A 107 -1.04 -5.09 0.03
N VAL A 108 -0.04 -5.14 -0.85
CA VAL A 108 -0.18 -5.39 -2.29
C VAL A 108 0.79 -6.48 -2.72
N PRO A 109 0.49 -7.26 -3.76
CA PRO A 109 1.41 -8.28 -4.26
C PRO A 109 2.70 -7.66 -4.80
N ASP A 110 3.83 -8.33 -4.55
CA ASP A 110 5.11 -8.05 -5.21
C ASP A 110 5.02 -8.25 -6.74
N PRO A 111 5.90 -7.66 -7.58
CA PRO A 111 5.89 -7.90 -9.04
C PRO A 111 6.01 -9.38 -9.44
N THR A 112 6.50 -10.25 -8.54
CA THR A 112 6.55 -11.70 -8.73
C THR A 112 5.32 -12.46 -8.23
N GLN A 113 4.35 -11.77 -7.60
CA GLN A 113 3.13 -12.31 -6.98
C GLN A 113 3.39 -13.45 -5.98
N SER A 114 4.59 -13.51 -5.41
CA SER A 114 5.02 -14.58 -4.50
C SER A 114 4.75 -14.25 -3.04
N TYR A 115 4.73 -12.96 -2.69
CA TYR A 115 4.47 -12.48 -1.33
C TYR A 115 3.79 -11.12 -1.38
N CYS A 116 3.09 -10.78 -0.30
CA CYS A 116 2.46 -9.48 -0.11
C CYS A 116 3.47 -8.51 0.51
N VAL A 117 3.46 -7.27 0.04
CA VAL A 117 4.31 -6.16 0.53
C VAL A 117 3.44 -5.03 1.06
N PRO A 118 3.82 -4.40 2.18
CA PRO A 118 3.05 -3.31 2.75
C PRO A 118 3.06 -2.08 1.83
N ILE A 119 1.90 -1.44 1.69
CA ILE A 119 1.77 -0.21 0.90
C ILE A 119 2.53 0.91 1.61
N PRO A 120 3.52 1.56 0.98
CA PRO A 120 4.26 2.63 1.62
C PRO A 120 3.34 3.84 1.86
N PRO A 121 3.41 4.47 3.05
CA PRO A 121 2.59 5.63 3.34
C PRO A 121 3.00 6.82 2.46
N VAL A 122 2.02 7.41 1.78
CA VAL A 122 2.24 8.64 1.01
C VAL A 122 2.25 9.81 1.98
N SER A 123 3.38 10.50 2.06
CA SER A 123 3.54 11.72 2.85
C SER A 123 3.73 12.93 1.94
N MET A 124 3.34 14.10 2.43
CA MET A 124 3.57 15.35 1.71
C MET A 124 5.07 15.65 1.72
N GLN A 125 5.66 15.79 0.52
CA GLN A 125 7.06 16.20 0.38
C GLN A 125 7.13 17.72 0.18
N TRP A 126 8.13 18.37 0.79
CA TRP A 126 8.34 19.82 0.71
C TRP A 126 8.60 20.33 -0.70
N ASP A 127 9.09 19.46 -1.59
CA ASP A 127 9.38 19.77 -2.98
C ASP A 127 8.13 19.84 -3.87
N THR A 128 6.95 19.51 -3.33
CA THR A 128 5.70 19.55 -4.08
C THR A 128 5.08 20.94 -4.03
N ILE A 129 4.54 21.40 -5.18
CA ILE A 129 3.81 22.68 -5.29
C ILE A 129 2.66 22.75 -4.27
N TRP A 130 2.02 21.61 -4.01
CA TRP A 130 0.93 21.47 -3.05
C TRP A 130 1.34 21.77 -1.60
N ALA A 131 2.62 21.55 -1.24
CA ALA A 131 3.17 21.93 0.06
C ALA A 131 3.64 23.40 0.06
N LEU A 132 4.29 23.83 -1.02
CA LEU A 132 4.93 25.14 -1.11
C LEU A 132 3.92 26.30 -1.15
N VAL A 133 2.80 26.14 -1.85
CA VAL A 133 1.78 27.19 -1.99
C VAL A 133 1.14 27.55 -0.64
N PRO A 134 0.58 26.59 0.15
CA PRO A 134 0.06 26.88 1.48
C PRO A 134 1.13 27.44 2.44
N ALA A 135 2.35 26.90 2.40
CA ALA A 135 3.45 27.38 3.25
C ALA A 135 3.81 28.85 2.93
N GLY A 136 3.86 29.21 1.65
CA GLY A 136 4.11 30.58 1.21
C GLY A 136 3.03 31.56 1.66
N PHE A 137 1.75 31.19 1.47
CA PHE A 137 0.62 32.00 1.96
C PHE A 137 0.63 32.16 3.48
N SER A 138 0.95 31.10 4.22
CA SER A 138 1.05 31.18 5.68
C SER A 138 2.23 32.01 6.17
N MET A 139 3.37 32.00 5.46
CA MET A 139 4.50 32.88 5.77
C MET A 139 4.14 34.35 5.54
N LEU A 140 3.49 34.67 4.41
CA LEU A 140 3.00 36.02 4.14
C LEU A 140 1.95 36.46 5.18
N GLY A 141 1.06 35.53 5.55
CA GLY A 141 0.08 35.72 6.61
C GLY A 141 0.74 36.07 7.95
N LEU A 142 1.74 35.30 8.38
CA LEU A 142 2.50 35.58 9.60
C LEU A 142 3.23 36.92 9.56
N ALA A 143 3.86 37.27 8.43
CA ALA A 143 4.50 38.56 8.28
C ALA A 143 3.48 39.71 8.42
N SER A 144 2.29 39.54 7.85
CA SER A 144 1.21 40.52 7.95
C SER A 144 0.66 40.63 9.39
N THR A 145 0.52 39.52 10.12
CA THR A 145 0.04 39.56 11.51
C THR A 145 1.05 40.23 12.42
N ILE A 146 2.36 39.96 12.26
CA ILE A 146 3.43 40.62 12.99
C ILE A 146 3.40 42.13 12.74
N PHE A 147 3.22 42.56 11.49
CA PHE A 147 3.08 43.97 11.15
C PHE A 147 1.88 44.61 11.86
N VAL A 148 0.71 43.97 11.83
CA VAL A 148 -0.50 44.44 12.53
C VAL A 148 -0.26 44.53 14.03
N VAL A 149 0.36 43.53 14.66
CA VAL A 149 0.73 43.57 16.08
C VAL A 149 1.63 44.76 16.38
N GLY A 150 2.66 45.01 15.57
CA GLY A 150 3.56 46.15 15.73
C GLY A 150 2.83 47.50 15.68
N VAL A 151 1.90 47.65 14.75
CA VAL A 151 1.05 48.85 14.65
C VAL A 151 0.15 48.98 15.89
N PHE A 152 -0.48 47.88 16.34
CA PHE A 152 -1.34 47.88 17.53
C PHE A 152 -0.57 48.24 18.81
N LEU A 153 0.66 47.76 18.96
CA LEU A 153 1.51 48.11 20.09
C LEU A 153 1.91 49.59 20.06
N LYS A 154 2.32 50.11 18.89
CA LYS A 154 2.73 51.51 18.72
C LYS A 154 1.59 52.50 18.91
N PHE A 155 0.40 52.18 18.38
CA PHE A 155 -0.79 53.02 18.46
C PHE A 155 -1.77 52.57 19.56
N SER A 156 -1.28 51.82 20.55
CA SER A 156 -2.10 51.22 21.62
C SER A 156 -2.92 52.22 22.43
N ASN A 157 -2.54 53.50 22.43
CA ASN A 157 -3.24 54.60 23.10
C ASN A 157 -4.22 55.37 22.19
N THR A 158 -4.43 54.94 20.94
CA THR A 158 -5.42 55.58 20.07
C THR A 158 -6.85 55.23 20.52
N PRO A 159 -7.78 56.21 20.53
CA PRO A 159 -9.13 56.03 21.07
C PRO A 159 -9.93 54.94 20.35
N VAL A 160 -9.59 54.66 19.08
CA VAL A 160 -10.20 53.60 18.27
C VAL A 160 -9.91 52.21 18.84
N ILE A 161 -8.63 51.91 19.17
CA ILE A 161 -8.22 50.61 19.70
C ILE A 161 -8.71 50.44 21.14
N MET A 162 -8.73 51.52 21.91
CA MET A 162 -9.21 51.53 23.29
C MET A 162 -10.73 51.27 23.36
N ALA A 163 -11.53 51.81 22.43
CA ALA A 163 -12.97 51.58 22.39
C ALA A 163 -13.35 50.16 21.95
N SER A 164 -12.61 49.59 20.99
CA SER A 164 -12.88 48.24 20.45
C SER A 164 -12.55 47.10 21.41
N GLY A 165 -11.79 47.35 22.49
CA GLY A 165 -11.38 46.34 23.48
C GLY A 165 -10.05 45.69 23.12
N ARG A 166 -8.96 46.18 23.73
CA ARG A 166 -7.57 45.74 23.48
C ARG A 166 -7.40 44.22 23.62
N GLU A 167 -7.92 43.65 24.70
CA GLU A 167 -7.82 42.22 25.00
C GLU A 167 -8.46 41.35 23.91
N LEU A 168 -9.66 41.73 23.44
CA LEU A 168 -10.38 40.98 22.41
C LEU A 168 -9.65 40.98 21.06
N CYS A 169 -9.05 42.12 20.68
CA CYS A 169 -8.22 42.20 19.47
C CYS A 169 -6.97 41.33 19.59
N TYR A 170 -6.29 41.31 20.74
CA TYR A 170 -5.14 40.42 20.95
C TYR A 170 -5.53 38.94 20.92
N CYS A 171 -6.68 38.55 21.50
CA CYS A 171 -7.21 37.19 21.39
C CYS A 171 -7.52 36.78 19.94
N MET A 172 -8.07 37.70 19.14
CA MET A 172 -8.34 37.42 17.73
C MET A 172 -7.05 37.25 16.92
N ILE A 173 -6.06 38.14 17.12
CA ILE A 173 -4.77 38.09 16.43
C ILE A 173 -3.97 36.84 16.82
N SER A 174 -4.02 36.42 18.09
CA SER A 174 -3.36 35.19 18.54
C SER A 174 -3.97 33.96 17.88
N GLY A 175 -5.30 33.89 17.78
CA GLY A 175 -6.00 32.82 17.05
C GLY A 175 -5.62 32.75 15.57
N ILE A 176 -5.59 33.90 14.88
CA ILE A 176 -5.17 33.98 13.47
C ILE A 176 -3.70 33.55 13.29
N SER A 177 -2.82 33.96 14.21
CA SER A 177 -1.41 33.57 14.16
C SER A 177 -1.24 32.06 14.37
N MET A 178 -2.01 31.46 15.28
CA MET A 178 -2.05 30.01 15.48
C MET A 178 -2.56 29.27 14.23
N CYS A 179 -3.53 29.82 13.48
CA CYS A 179 -3.97 29.23 12.21
C CYS A 179 -2.86 29.17 11.17
N TYR A 180 -2.04 30.23 11.03
CA TYR A 180 -0.93 30.22 10.07
C TYR A 180 0.20 29.26 10.50
N ILE A 181 0.48 29.16 11.81
CA ILE A 181 1.45 28.20 12.35
C ILE A 181 0.96 26.76 12.12
N LEU A 182 -0.33 26.49 12.31
CA LEU A 182 -0.96 25.18 12.08
C LEU A 182 -0.71 24.65 10.67
N THR A 183 -0.66 25.54 9.66
CA THR A 183 -0.37 25.13 8.27
C THR A 183 0.97 24.41 8.15
N PHE A 184 2.00 24.84 8.86
CA PHE A 184 3.31 24.18 8.81
C PHE A 184 3.27 22.78 9.42
N PHE A 185 2.53 22.60 10.52
CA PHE A 185 2.33 21.28 11.13
C PHE A 185 1.53 20.34 10.22
N LEU A 186 0.52 20.84 9.52
CA LEU A 186 -0.24 20.06 8.54
C LEU A 186 0.59 19.62 7.33
N VAL A 187 1.51 20.47 6.86
CA VAL A 187 2.38 20.16 5.70
C VAL A 187 3.53 19.22 6.08
N SER A 188 3.99 19.28 7.34
CA SER A 188 5.06 18.41 7.84
C SER A 188 4.66 16.93 7.86
N GLN A 189 5.65 16.03 7.88
CA GLN A 189 5.40 14.60 7.92
C GLN A 189 4.55 14.19 9.14
N PRO A 190 3.57 13.30 8.94
CA PRO A 190 2.70 12.85 10.02
C PRO A 190 3.52 12.07 11.04
N SER A 191 3.56 12.59 12.27
CA SER A 191 4.21 12.00 13.43
C SER A 191 3.28 12.16 14.62
N ILE A 192 3.44 11.35 15.65
CA ILE A 192 2.63 11.43 16.88
C ILE A 192 2.55 12.87 17.43
N PRO A 193 3.67 13.62 17.60
CA PRO A 193 3.59 14.99 18.10
C PRO A 193 2.95 15.96 17.11
N THR A 194 3.23 15.86 15.80
CA THR A 194 2.66 16.77 14.79
C THR A 194 1.14 16.58 14.67
N CYS A 195 0.66 15.34 14.72
CA CYS A 195 -0.76 15.01 14.73
C CYS A 195 -1.45 15.56 15.99
N ALA A 196 -0.86 15.37 17.18
CA ALA A 196 -1.42 15.90 18.42
C ALA A 196 -1.52 17.43 18.41
N LEU A 197 -0.44 18.12 18.00
CA LEU A 197 -0.41 19.59 17.89
C LEU A 197 -1.44 20.10 16.88
N THR A 198 -1.56 19.44 15.73
CA THR A 198 -2.54 19.80 14.69
C THR A 198 -3.96 19.78 15.25
N ARG A 199 -4.33 18.71 15.98
CA ARG A 199 -5.66 18.55 16.56
C ARG A 199 -5.97 19.63 17.59
N VAL A 200 -5.02 19.92 18.47
CA VAL A 200 -5.18 20.91 19.55
C VAL A 200 -5.23 22.33 18.98
N LEU A 201 -4.27 22.71 18.13
CA LEU A 201 -4.17 24.06 17.58
C LEU A 201 -5.35 24.39 16.66
N MET A 202 -5.87 23.44 15.88
CA MET A 202 -7.05 23.66 15.05
C MET A 202 -8.29 24.01 15.88
N GLY A 203 -8.50 23.31 16.99
CA GLY A 203 -9.61 23.59 17.90
C GLY A 203 -9.46 24.93 18.63
N LEU A 204 -8.28 25.18 19.20
CA LEU A 204 -8.02 26.40 19.97
C LEU A 204 -8.08 27.67 19.11
N SER A 205 -7.48 27.64 17.92
CA SER A 205 -7.43 28.80 17.02
C SER A 205 -8.83 29.24 16.57
N MET A 206 -9.64 28.31 16.06
CA MET A 206 -11.01 28.59 15.64
C MET A 206 -11.86 29.08 16.82
N SER A 207 -11.75 28.41 17.98
CA SER A 207 -12.49 28.80 19.18
C SER A 207 -12.16 30.22 19.63
N ALA A 208 -10.87 30.60 19.64
CA ALA A 208 -10.43 31.94 20.02
C ALA A 208 -10.97 33.02 19.07
N ILE A 209 -10.90 32.77 17.75
CA ILE A 209 -11.40 33.70 16.73
C ILE A 209 -12.92 33.88 16.86
N TYR A 210 -13.68 32.77 16.91
CA TYR A 210 -15.13 32.84 17.02
C TYR A 210 -15.60 33.46 18.33
N ALA A 211 -14.97 33.13 19.46
CA ALA A 211 -15.30 33.73 20.76
C ALA A 211 -15.08 35.25 20.75
N ALA A 212 -13.97 35.72 20.16
CA ALA A 212 -13.69 37.15 20.05
C ALA A 212 -14.71 37.88 19.15
N ILE A 213 -15.06 37.29 18.00
CA ILE A 213 -16.06 37.84 17.07
C ILE A 213 -17.43 37.91 17.75
N ILE A 214 -17.90 36.80 18.34
CA ILE A 214 -19.20 36.73 19.03
C ILE A 214 -19.26 37.73 20.18
N THR A 215 -18.18 37.88 20.94
CA THR A 215 -18.14 38.86 22.04
C THR A 215 -18.26 40.28 21.50
N LYS A 216 -17.54 40.60 20.40
CA LYS A 216 -17.59 41.92 19.76
C LYS A 216 -18.97 42.21 19.16
N THR A 217 -19.59 41.26 18.47
CA THR A 217 -20.93 41.42 17.88
C THR A 217 -22.00 41.53 18.94
N ASN A 218 -21.97 40.73 20.01
CA ASN A 218 -22.90 40.84 21.13
C ASN A 218 -22.79 42.18 21.84
N ARG A 219 -21.57 42.70 22.02
CA ARG A 219 -21.34 44.02 22.63
C ARG A 219 -21.98 45.12 21.77
N LEU A 220 -21.81 45.06 20.45
CA LEU A 220 -22.45 45.99 19.51
C LEU A 220 -23.98 45.85 19.53
N ALA A 221 -24.50 44.64 19.51
CA ALA A 221 -25.94 44.36 19.54
C ALA A 221 -26.60 44.94 20.80
N ARG A 222 -25.96 44.84 21.98
CA ARG A 222 -26.48 45.44 23.22
C ARG A 222 -26.54 46.96 23.19
N VAL A 223 -25.65 47.62 22.47
CA VAL A 223 -25.66 49.09 22.31
C VAL A 223 -26.84 49.54 21.46
N PHE A 224 -27.17 48.78 20.41
CA PHE A 224 -28.26 49.12 19.49
C PHE A 224 -29.61 48.50 19.84
N LYS A 225 -29.67 47.62 20.85
CA LYS A 225 -30.93 47.00 21.27
C LYS A 225 -31.80 48.08 21.94
N PRO A 226 -32.96 48.42 21.37
CA PRO A 226 -33.85 49.43 21.94
C PRO A 226 -34.65 48.79 23.07
N ASP A 227 -34.04 48.61 24.24
CA ASP A 227 -34.76 48.18 25.45
C ASP A 227 -34.92 49.39 26.41
N SER A 228 -36.18 49.61 26.78
CA SER A 228 -36.77 50.67 27.59
C SER A 228 -36.04 50.95 28.90
N ALA A 229 -35.90 52.24 29.26
CA ALA A 229 -35.69 52.86 30.59
C ALA A 229 -34.82 52.18 31.68
N GLN A 230 -34.16 51.05 31.44
CA GLN A 230 -33.49 50.22 32.42
C GLN A 230 -32.03 50.04 32.00
N ARG A 231 -31.12 50.51 32.87
CA ARG A 231 -29.69 50.55 32.59
C ARG A 231 -29.14 49.12 32.42
N PRO A 232 -28.56 48.76 31.27
CA PRO A 232 -28.02 47.40 31.08
C PRO A 232 -26.92 47.08 32.09
N ARG A 233 -26.91 45.85 32.62
CA ARG A 233 -25.84 45.33 33.50
C ARG A 233 -24.59 45.01 32.68
N PHE A 234 -23.40 45.24 33.26
CA PHE A 234 -22.07 44.94 32.69
C PHE A 234 -21.66 45.74 31.42
N ILE A 235 -21.79 47.07 31.46
CA ILE A 235 -21.31 47.98 30.40
C ILE A 235 -19.89 48.50 30.71
N THR A 236 -19.39 48.31 31.94
CA THR A 236 -18.11 48.85 32.39
C THR A 236 -16.94 48.06 31.78
N PRO A 237 -15.90 48.72 31.23
CA PRO A 237 -14.75 48.04 30.59
C PRO A 237 -13.97 47.05 31.47
N LYS A 238 -14.15 47.11 32.80
CA LYS A 238 -13.50 46.22 33.79
C LYS A 238 -14.33 44.99 34.17
N ALA A 239 -15.63 45.00 33.89
CA ALA A 239 -16.55 43.92 34.27
C ALA A 239 -16.83 42.94 33.11
N GLN A 240 -16.07 43.09 32.02
CA GLN A 240 -16.13 42.32 30.79
C GLN A 240 -14.73 41.81 30.45
#